data_AF-A0A0V0Q999-F1
#
_entry.id   AF-A0A0V0Q999-F1
#
_cell.length_a   1.000
_cell.length_b   1.000
_cell.length_c   1.000
_cell.angle_alpha   90.00
_cell.angle_beta   90.00
_cell.angle_gamma   90.00
#
_symmetry.space_group_name_H-M   'P 1'
#
loop_
_entity.id
_entity.type
_entity.pdbx_description
1 polymer ?
#
loop_
_entity_poly.entity_id
_entity_poly.type
_entity_poly.pdbx_seq_one_letter_code
_entity_poly.pdbx_strand_id
1 'polypeptide(L)'
;MQNVNHITLNLDFNEIYNLGVQYISESLQDMKNITQLTLNMCNNQISNGGAYHISLALQQMKNITSLQLSLRSNLIEQQGIQYICQALGEMKYLTLLILDFNDNKISDEGALHISKTLQKIKNVEYLTLDLAKKIEEKQQKTFDNSGDSKIQNVKEKQHNQKMLIPSKKGKKNKSFKII
;
A
#
# COMPACT_ATOMS: atom_id res chain seq x y z
N MET A 1 -3.51 -24.55 23.89
CA MET A 1 -3.66 -23.36 23.01
C MET A 1 -2.27 -22.85 22.70
N GLN A 2 -1.89 -22.75 21.42
CA GLN A 2 -0.55 -22.27 21.06
C GLN A 2 -0.37 -20.83 21.54
N ASN A 3 0.69 -20.60 22.31
CA ASN A 3 1.08 -19.28 22.79
C ASN A 3 1.85 -18.55 21.68
N VAL A 4 1.14 -18.20 20.59
CA VAL A 4 1.74 -17.46 19.48
C VAL A 4 2.10 -16.07 19.98
N ASN A 5 3.40 -15.82 20.10
CA ASN A 5 3.98 -14.54 20.53
C ASN A 5 4.80 -13.86 19.43
N HIS A 6 5.11 -14.59 18.36
CA HIS A 6 5.79 -14.11 17.18
C HIS A 6 4.92 -14.33 15.95
N ILE A 7 4.74 -13.28 15.15
CA ILE A 7 4.04 -13.34 13.88
C ILE A 7 4.90 -12.71 12.80
N THR A 8 5.01 -13.40 11.68
CA THR A 8 5.54 -12.85 10.43
C THR A 8 4.51 -13.06 9.34
N LEU A 9 4.05 -11.98 8.71
CA LEU A 9 3.15 -11.98 7.56
C LEU A 9 3.83 -11.25 6.41
N ASN A 10 4.04 -11.97 5.30
CA ASN A 10 4.51 -11.37 4.05
C ASN A 10 3.36 -11.36 3.04
N LEU A 11 2.94 -10.15 2.69
CA LEU A 11 1.84 -9.84 1.77
C LEU A 11 2.28 -8.84 0.71
N ASP A 12 3.60 -8.76 0.46
CA ASP A 12 4.16 -7.88 -0.56
C ASP A 12 3.66 -8.24 -1.97
N PHE A 13 3.56 -7.25 -2.85
CA PHE A 13 3.24 -7.40 -4.27
C PHE A 13 1.88 -8.06 -4.55
N ASN A 14 0.84 -7.58 -3.88
CA ASN A 14 -0.53 -8.03 -4.08
C ASN A 14 -1.45 -6.87 -4.50
N GLU A 15 -2.72 -7.19 -4.71
CA GLU A 15 -3.79 -6.22 -4.89
C GLU A 15 -4.58 -6.00 -3.60
N ILE A 16 -3.89 -5.84 -2.46
CA ILE A 16 -4.54 -5.60 -1.18
C ILE A 16 -4.89 -4.12 -1.04
N TYR A 17 -6.19 -3.86 -0.93
CA TYR A 17 -6.74 -2.55 -0.62
C TYR A 17 -7.05 -2.43 0.88
N ASN A 18 -7.52 -1.26 1.31
CA ASN A 18 -7.87 -0.97 2.70
C ASN A 18 -8.77 -2.02 3.36
N LEU A 19 -9.74 -2.59 2.63
CA LEU A 19 -10.66 -3.61 3.16
C LEU A 19 -9.93 -4.93 3.49
N GLY A 20 -8.95 -5.33 2.68
CA GLY A 20 -8.12 -6.49 3.00
C GLY A 20 -7.27 -6.25 4.25
N VAL A 21 -6.68 -5.05 4.36
CA VAL A 21 -5.94 -4.63 5.56
C VAL A 21 -6.84 -4.59 6.80
N GLN A 22 -8.11 -4.17 6.65
CA GLN A 22 -9.08 -4.19 7.73
C GLN A 22 -9.25 -5.60 8.30
N TYR A 23 -9.55 -6.60 7.47
CA TYR A 23 -9.75 -7.98 7.95
C TYR A 23 -8.50 -8.59 8.60
N ILE A 24 -7.32 -8.30 8.04
CA ILE A 24 -6.05 -8.72 8.63
C ILE A 24 -5.85 -8.05 10.00
N SER A 25 -6.11 -6.75 10.08
CA SER A 25 -5.95 -5.98 11.32
C SER A 25 -6.92 -6.41 12.40
N GLU A 26 -8.19 -6.70 12.05
CA GLU A 26 -9.18 -7.26 12.97
C GLU A 26 -8.71 -8.60 13.53
N SER A 27 -8.17 -9.49 12.70
CA SER A 27 -7.62 -10.77 13.16
C SER A 27 -6.42 -10.60 14.11
N LEU A 28 -5.55 -9.62 13.84
CA LEU A 28 -4.39 -9.32 14.70
C LEU A 28 -4.79 -8.69 16.05
N GLN A 29 -5.94 -8.00 16.14
CA GLN A 29 -6.40 -7.38 17.37
C GLN A 29 -6.69 -8.40 18.48
N ASP A 30 -7.10 -9.61 18.13
CA ASP A 30 -7.43 -10.67 19.10
C ASP A 30 -6.18 -11.37 19.67
N MET A 31 -5.01 -11.14 19.09
CA MET A 31 -3.76 -11.81 19.44
C MET A 31 -2.99 -11.04 20.54
N LYS A 32 -3.49 -11.08 21.78
CA LYS A 32 -2.98 -10.25 22.90
C LYS A 32 -1.58 -10.61 23.42
N ASN A 33 -1.06 -11.78 23.07
CA ASN A 33 0.24 -12.28 23.54
C ASN A 33 1.41 -12.00 22.58
N ILE A 34 1.16 -11.25 21.49
CA ILE A 34 2.22 -10.89 20.54
C ILE A 34 3.27 -10.03 21.24
N THR A 35 4.52 -10.48 21.17
CA THR A 35 5.72 -9.72 21.54
C THR A 35 6.54 -9.32 20.31
N GLN A 36 6.38 -10.03 19.19
CA GLN A 36 7.09 -9.75 17.95
C GLN A 36 6.16 -9.79 16.75
N LEU A 37 6.15 -8.70 15.96
CA LEU A 37 5.40 -8.62 14.72
C LEU A 37 6.32 -8.18 13.58
N THR A 38 6.29 -8.94 12.49
CA THR A 38 6.77 -8.54 11.17
C THR A 38 5.59 -8.53 10.21
N LEU A 39 5.29 -7.35 9.67
CA LEU A 39 4.20 -7.14 8.71
C LEU A 39 4.74 -6.46 7.45
N ASN A 40 4.86 -7.23 6.38
CA ASN A 40 5.31 -6.75 5.07
C ASN A 40 4.10 -6.65 4.14
N MET A 41 3.81 -5.45 3.65
CA MET A 41 2.70 -5.14 2.75
C MET A 41 3.15 -4.18 1.64
N CYS A 42 4.38 -4.31 1.17
CA CYS A 42 4.95 -3.49 0.11
C CYS A 42 4.17 -3.65 -1.21
N ASN A 43 4.13 -2.61 -2.04
CA ASN A 43 3.54 -2.66 -3.39
C ASN A 43 2.11 -3.21 -3.39
N ASN A 44 1.24 -2.53 -2.63
CA ASN A 44 -0.20 -2.78 -2.56
C ASN A 44 -0.96 -1.46 -2.83
N GLN A 45 -2.27 -1.40 -2.57
CA GLN A 45 -3.08 -0.19 -2.74
C GLN A 45 -3.60 0.32 -1.39
N ILE A 46 -2.73 0.28 -0.37
CA ILE A 46 -3.04 0.72 1.00
C ILE A 46 -2.99 2.25 1.03
N SER A 47 -4.07 2.90 1.46
CA SER A 47 -4.08 4.35 1.70
C SER A 47 -4.16 4.66 3.20
N ASN A 48 -4.42 5.92 3.56
CA ASN A 48 -4.65 6.32 4.96
C ASN A 48 -5.69 5.44 5.68
N GLY A 49 -6.70 4.94 4.96
CA GLY A 49 -7.71 4.04 5.54
C GLY A 49 -7.13 2.70 5.98
N GLY A 50 -6.25 2.09 5.18
CA GLY A 50 -5.57 0.85 5.57
C GLY A 50 -4.56 1.09 6.70
N ALA A 51 -3.82 2.21 6.65
CA ALA A 51 -2.93 2.62 7.75
C ALA A 51 -3.68 2.83 9.08
N TYR A 52 -4.91 3.38 9.01
CA TYR A 52 -5.80 3.48 10.16
C TYR A 52 -6.11 2.11 10.77
N HIS A 53 -6.49 1.11 9.96
CA HIS A 53 -6.76 -0.24 10.47
C HIS A 53 -5.52 -0.90 11.08
N ILE A 54 -4.35 -0.75 10.45
CA ILE A 54 -3.07 -1.20 11.03
C ILE A 54 -2.86 -0.55 12.40
N SER A 55 -3.11 0.75 12.53
CA SER A 55 -2.95 1.44 13.81
C SER A 55 -3.85 0.88 14.91
N LEU A 56 -5.09 0.50 14.58
CA LEU A 56 -6.01 -0.12 15.55
C LEU A 56 -5.47 -1.46 16.06
N ALA A 57 -4.90 -2.28 15.17
CA ALA A 57 -4.24 -3.53 15.57
C ALA A 57 -3.03 -3.27 16.47
N LEU A 58 -2.14 -2.35 16.07
CA LEU A 58 -0.95 -2.01 16.83
C LEU A 58 -1.28 -1.46 18.23
N GLN A 59 -2.37 -0.71 18.39
CA GLN A 59 -2.83 -0.20 19.69
C GLN A 59 -3.16 -1.32 20.69
N GLN A 60 -3.52 -2.52 20.22
CA GLN A 60 -3.84 -3.66 21.07
C GLN A 60 -2.59 -4.42 21.54
N MET A 61 -1.44 -4.23 20.90
CA MET A 61 -0.22 -4.99 21.15
C MET A 61 0.59 -4.38 22.30
N LYS A 62 0.06 -4.44 23.52
CA LYS A 62 0.64 -3.77 24.71
C LYS A 62 1.98 -4.35 25.17
N ASN A 63 2.31 -5.58 24.77
CA ASN A 63 3.53 -6.30 25.18
C ASN A 63 4.56 -6.41 24.04
N ILE A 64 4.37 -5.69 22.94
CA ILE A 64 5.28 -5.75 21.79
C ILE A 64 6.66 -5.21 22.16
N THR A 65 7.69 -5.98 21.83
CA THR A 65 9.11 -5.62 22.01
C THR A 65 9.82 -5.43 20.68
N SER A 66 9.35 -6.10 19.62
CA SER A 66 9.89 -5.99 18.27
C SER A 66 8.78 -5.76 17.26
N LEU A 67 8.88 -4.66 16.52
CA LEU A 67 7.98 -4.33 15.41
C LEU A 67 8.78 -4.05 14.14
N GLN A 68 8.46 -4.79 13.10
CA GLN A 68 8.89 -4.52 11.73
C GLN A 68 7.64 -4.30 10.88
N LEU A 69 7.51 -3.10 10.31
CA LEU A 69 6.39 -2.71 9.48
C LEU A 69 6.92 -2.12 8.18
N SER A 70 6.71 -2.83 7.07
CA SER A 70 7.00 -2.31 5.74
C SER A 70 5.70 -2.07 4.96
N LEU A 71 5.47 -0.80 4.64
CA LEU A 71 4.36 -0.32 3.82
C LEU A 71 4.89 0.40 2.57
N ARG A 72 6.08 0.03 2.11
CA ARG A 72 6.73 0.63 0.94
C ARG A 72 5.86 0.60 -0.31
N SER A 73 5.92 1.62 -1.16
CA SER A 73 5.21 1.67 -2.45
C SER A 73 3.70 1.45 -2.27
N ASN A 74 3.07 2.34 -1.50
CA ASN A 74 1.62 2.37 -1.24
C ASN A 74 1.08 3.80 -1.45
N LEU A 75 -0.17 4.05 -1.08
CA LEU A 75 -0.86 5.33 -1.22
C LEU A 75 -1.04 6.04 0.13
N ILE A 76 -0.11 5.83 1.07
CA ILE A 76 -0.18 6.42 2.41
C ILE A 76 0.30 7.87 2.34
N GLU A 77 -0.44 8.76 2.98
CA GLU A 77 -0.14 10.18 3.14
C GLU A 77 0.09 10.49 4.62
N GLN A 78 0.28 11.76 4.96
CA GLN A 78 0.60 12.19 6.34
C GLN A 78 -0.42 11.74 7.38
N GLN A 79 -1.70 11.65 7.02
CA GLN A 79 -2.75 11.21 7.95
C GLN A 79 -2.60 9.71 8.31
N GLY A 80 -2.23 8.86 7.35
CA GLY A 80 -1.94 7.46 7.64
C GLY A 80 -0.72 7.29 8.53
N ILE A 81 0.32 8.09 8.29
CA ILE A 81 1.51 8.16 9.17
C ILE A 81 1.14 8.61 10.58
N GLN A 82 0.26 9.61 10.72
CA GLN A 82 -0.23 10.07 12.02
C GLN A 82 -0.88 8.93 12.82
N TYR A 83 -1.75 8.12 12.19
CA TYR A 83 -2.40 6.99 12.86
C TYR A 83 -1.39 5.97 13.38
N ILE A 84 -0.45 5.55 12.52
CA ILE A 84 0.60 4.61 12.91
C ILE A 84 1.45 5.20 14.05
N CYS A 85 1.87 6.47 13.92
CA CYS A 85 2.66 7.17 14.92
C CYS A 85 1.96 7.27 16.29
N GLN A 86 0.63 7.47 16.31
CA GLN A 86 -0.16 7.47 17.53
C GLN A 86 -0.12 6.10 18.22
N ALA A 87 -0.25 5.00 17.46
CA ALA A 87 -0.18 3.65 18.02
C ALA A 87 1.22 3.33 18.58
N LEU A 88 2.28 3.67 17.83
CA LEU A 88 3.68 3.48 18.24
C LEU A 88 4.01 4.22 19.54
N GLY A 89 3.47 5.43 19.71
CA GLY A 89 3.71 6.25 20.91
C GLY A 89 3.22 5.62 22.22
N GLU A 90 2.35 4.62 22.15
CA GLU A 90 1.80 3.90 23.30
C GLU A 90 2.55 2.59 23.63
N MET A 91 3.56 2.21 22.83
CA MET A 91 4.31 0.96 22.98
C MET A 91 5.44 1.10 24.01
N LYS A 92 5.15 0.75 25.26
CA LYS A 92 6.07 0.95 26.40
C LYS A 92 7.29 0.01 26.41
N TYR A 93 7.19 -1.16 25.79
CA TYR A 93 8.24 -2.20 25.84
C TYR A 93 9.00 -2.35 24.52
N LEU A 94 8.74 -1.48 23.54
CA LEU A 94 9.35 -1.56 22.22
C LEU A 94 10.85 -1.25 22.30
N THR A 95 11.68 -2.22 21.90
CA THR A 95 13.14 -2.09 21.86
C THR A 95 13.68 -2.15 20.43
N LEU A 96 13.00 -2.85 19.52
CA LEU A 96 13.34 -2.92 18.10
C LEU A 96 12.20 -2.35 17.26
N LEU A 97 12.52 -1.33 16.46
CA LEU A 97 11.58 -0.72 15.52
C LEU A 97 12.20 -0.61 14.13
N ILE A 98 11.59 -1.25 13.14
CA ILE A 98 11.92 -1.10 11.73
C ILE A 98 10.67 -0.60 11.00
N LEU A 99 10.77 0.58 10.41
CA LEU A 99 9.72 1.20 9.62
C LEU A 99 10.23 1.47 8.21
N ASP A 100 9.52 0.95 7.22
CA ASP A 100 9.76 1.26 5.82
C ASP A 100 8.47 1.84 5.22
N PHE A 101 8.48 3.16 5.02
CA PHE A 101 7.41 3.89 4.36
C PHE A 101 7.88 4.50 3.04
N ASN A 102 8.96 4.00 2.47
CA ASN A 102 9.51 4.48 1.20
C ASN A 102 8.44 4.45 0.10
N ASP A 103 8.52 5.38 -0.85
CA ASP A 103 7.61 5.43 -2.00
C ASP A 103 6.13 5.56 -1.61
N ASN A 104 5.87 6.35 -0.56
CA ASN A 104 4.57 6.87 -0.19
C ASN A 104 4.53 8.41 -0.36
N LYS A 105 3.39 9.04 -0.08
CA LYS A 105 3.18 10.49 -0.23
C LYS A 105 3.30 11.21 1.10
N ILE A 106 4.43 11.06 1.78
CA ILE A 106 4.66 11.64 3.10
C ILE A 106 5.11 13.10 2.95
N SER A 107 4.34 14.03 3.53
CA SER A 107 4.69 15.45 3.59
C SER A 107 5.48 15.79 4.85
N ASP A 108 5.89 17.06 4.99
CA ASP A 108 6.55 17.58 6.19
C ASP A 108 5.71 17.35 7.48
N GLU A 109 4.38 17.37 7.37
CA GLU A 109 3.49 17.06 8.48
C GLU A 109 3.62 15.59 8.91
N GLY A 110 3.75 14.67 7.95
CA GLY A 110 4.03 13.26 8.23
C GLY A 110 5.37 13.07 8.94
N ALA A 111 6.41 13.77 8.48
CA ALA A 111 7.72 13.77 9.13
C ALA A 111 7.66 14.35 10.57
N LEU A 112 6.84 15.39 10.79
CA LEU A 112 6.60 15.95 12.12
C LEU A 112 5.96 14.93 13.07
N HIS A 113 4.98 14.15 12.61
CA HIS A 113 4.38 13.09 13.41
C HIS A 113 5.40 12.02 13.82
N ILE A 114 6.24 11.59 12.88
CA ILE A 114 7.32 10.64 13.16
C ILE A 114 8.27 11.21 14.21
N SER A 115 8.75 12.44 14.03
CA SER A 115 9.67 13.10 14.98
C SER A 115 9.07 13.18 16.40
N LYS A 116 7.79 13.53 16.53
CA LYS A 116 7.09 13.55 17.82
C LYS A 116 6.98 12.15 18.45
N THR A 117 6.76 11.12 17.65
CA THR A 117 6.69 9.74 18.14
C THR A 117 8.07 9.22 18.57
N LEU A 118 9.13 9.52 17.81
CA LEU A 118 10.51 9.19 18.19
C LEU A 118 10.90 9.83 19.55
N GLN A 119 10.35 11.00 19.86
CA GLN A 119 10.53 11.61 21.19
C GLN A 119 9.83 10.84 22.32
N LYS A 120 8.80 10.04 22.04
CA LYS A 120 8.05 9.26 23.04
C LYS A 120 8.61 7.86 23.28
N ILE A 121 9.09 7.19 22.22
CA ILE A 121 9.53 5.78 22.28
C ILE A 121 10.98 5.63 22.82
N LYS A 122 11.20 6.03 24.08
CA LYS A 122 12.54 6.13 24.67
C LYS A 122 13.29 4.80 24.87
N ASN A 123 12.59 3.68 24.80
CA ASN A 123 13.16 2.35 25.03
C ASN A 123 13.68 1.68 23.76
N VAL A 124 13.52 2.31 22.59
CA VAL A 124 14.02 1.75 21.32
C VAL A 124 15.54 1.80 21.29
N GLU A 125 16.15 0.62 21.22
CA GLU A 125 17.60 0.41 21.14
C GLU A 125 18.06 0.26 19.68
N TYR A 126 17.19 -0.30 18.83
CA TYR A 126 17.44 -0.46 17.40
C TYR A 126 16.32 0.19 16.58
N LEU A 127 16.69 1.19 15.78
CA LEU A 127 15.77 1.92 14.90
C LEU A 127 16.26 1.90 13.46
N THR A 128 15.41 1.48 12.54
CA THR A 128 15.55 1.76 11.11
C THR A 128 14.29 2.47 10.63
N LEU A 129 14.47 3.54 9.86
CA LEU A 129 13.40 4.34 9.29
C LEU A 129 13.76 4.71 7.86
N ASP A 130 13.02 4.19 6.89
CA ASP A 130 13.13 4.61 5.48
C ASP A 130 11.89 5.42 5.06
N LEU A 131 12.14 6.65 4.61
CA LEU A 131 11.16 7.59 4.08
C LEU A 131 11.50 8.03 2.65
N ALA A 132 12.50 7.40 2.02
CA ALA A 132 12.96 7.82 0.72
C ALA A 132 11.83 7.72 -0.32
N LYS A 133 11.85 8.64 -1.28
CA LYS A 133 10.98 8.57 -2.44
C LYS A 133 11.80 8.04 -3.60
N LYS A 134 11.27 7.10 -4.39
CA LYS A 134 11.87 6.80 -5.69
C LYS A 134 11.87 8.07 -6.53
N ILE A 135 13.06 8.54 -6.89
CA ILE A 135 13.20 9.53 -7.95
C ILE A 135 12.88 8.78 -9.23
N GLU A 136 11.69 9.01 -9.79
CA GLU A 136 11.45 8.63 -11.17
C GLU A 136 12.42 9.45 -12.03
N GLU A 137 13.45 8.80 -12.56
CA GLU A 137 14.29 9.38 -13.60
C GLU A 137 13.37 9.74 -14.77
N LYS A 138 13.04 11.02 -14.88
CA LYS A 138 12.37 11.55 -16.07
C LYS A 138 13.30 11.22 -17.23
N GLN A 139 12.94 10.24 -18.06
CA GLN A 139 13.56 10.05 -19.36
C GLN A 139 13.35 11.36 -20.14
N GLN A 140 14.37 12.22 -20.15
CA GLN A 140 14.42 13.35 -21.05
C GLN A 140 14.46 12.76 -22.46
N LYS A 141 13.32 12.78 -23.16
CA LYS A 141 13.35 12.84 -24.62
C LYS A 141 13.98 14.17 -24.99
N THR A 142 15.31 14.20 -25.08
CA THR A 142 16.02 15.22 -25.84
C THR A 142 15.60 15.02 -27.30
N PHE A 143 14.69 15.87 -27.77
CA PHE A 143 14.52 16.08 -29.20
C PHE A 143 15.69 16.95 -29.63
N ASP A 144 16.78 16.31 -30.07
CA ASP A 144 17.83 17.02 -30.80
C ASP A 144 17.26 17.44 -32.15
N ASN A 145 16.87 18.71 -32.24
CA ASN A 145 16.71 19.43 -33.49
C ASN A 145 18.09 19.58 -34.14
N SER A 146 18.56 18.54 -34.82
CA SER A 146 19.44 18.73 -35.98
C SER A 146 18.59 18.45 -37.20
N GLY A 147 18.32 19.52 -37.96
CA GLY A 147 17.38 19.49 -39.06
C GLY A 147 17.77 18.47 -40.12
N ASP A 148 16.87 17.55 -40.40
CA ASP A 148 16.50 17.29 -41.78
C ASP A 148 15.08 16.71 -41.87
N SER A 149 14.37 17.22 -42.86
CA SER A 149 12.94 17.06 -43.07
C SER A 149 12.50 15.62 -43.39
N LYS A 150 11.27 15.30 -42.96
CA LYS A 150 10.38 14.19 -43.36
C LYS A 150 10.61 12.86 -42.64
N ILE A 151 9.69 12.50 -41.73
CA ILE A 151 8.87 11.28 -41.76
C ILE A 151 7.65 11.50 -40.85
N GLN A 152 6.50 11.08 -41.36
CA GLN A 152 5.15 11.32 -40.86
C GLN A 152 4.79 10.49 -39.62
N ASN A 153 3.92 11.06 -38.79
CA ASN A 153 2.80 10.45 -38.07
C ASN A 153 2.90 8.97 -37.68
N VAL A 154 3.08 8.71 -36.38
CA VAL A 154 2.34 7.64 -35.68
C VAL A 154 1.79 8.20 -34.37
N LYS A 155 0.65 8.92 -34.47
CA LYS A 155 -0.27 9.00 -33.35
C LYS A 155 -0.96 7.64 -33.23
N GLU A 156 -0.75 7.02 -32.08
CA GLU A 156 -1.56 5.98 -31.44
C GLU A 156 -2.90 5.68 -32.13
N LYS A 157 -2.89 4.65 -32.99
CA LYS A 157 -4.08 3.85 -33.27
C LYS A 157 -4.20 2.78 -32.18
N GLN A 158 -4.82 3.11 -31.06
CA GLN A 158 -5.45 2.13 -30.18
C GLN A 158 -6.87 2.58 -29.79
N HIS A 159 -7.71 2.83 -30.80
CA HIS A 159 -9.14 2.67 -30.63
C HIS A 159 -9.81 2.42 -31.98
N ASN A 160 -10.60 1.35 -32.05
CA ASN A 160 -11.51 0.94 -33.13
C ASN A 160 -10.88 0.38 -34.42
N GLN A 161 -10.88 -0.97 -34.53
CA GLN A 161 -11.69 -1.71 -35.51
C GLN A 161 -11.41 -3.23 -35.40
N LYS A 162 -12.34 -3.99 -34.80
CA LYS A 162 -12.67 -5.32 -35.32
C LYS A 162 -13.91 -5.14 -36.18
N MET A 163 -13.69 -5.29 -37.48
CA MET A 163 -14.64 -5.15 -38.58
C MET A 163 -15.81 -6.14 -38.49
N LEU A 164 -16.97 -5.61 -38.89
CA LEU A 164 -18.08 -6.36 -39.48
C LEU A 164 -17.61 -7.23 -40.66
N ILE A 165 -18.23 -8.38 -40.84
CA ILE A 165 -18.36 -9.07 -42.13
C ILE A 165 -19.85 -9.46 -42.31
N PRO A 166 -20.46 -9.33 -43.50
CA PRO A 166 -21.89 -9.04 -43.62
C PRO A 166 -22.80 -10.24 -43.94
N SER A 167 -24.05 -10.11 -43.47
CA SER A 167 -25.35 -10.49 -44.07
C SER A 167 -25.42 -11.68 -45.06
N LYS A 168 -26.28 -12.65 -44.75
CA LYS A 168 -27.29 -13.17 -45.71
C LYS A 168 -28.67 -13.34 -45.06
N LYS A 169 -29.66 -12.86 -45.80
CA LYS A 169 -31.12 -12.87 -45.57
C LYS A 169 -31.70 -14.28 -45.49
N GLY A 170 -32.79 -14.43 -44.72
CA GLY A 170 -33.99 -15.07 -45.27
C GLY A 170 -34.85 -15.95 -44.35
N LYS A 171 -36.10 -15.50 -44.20
CA LYS A 171 -37.37 -16.26 -44.07
C LYS A 171 -37.95 -16.54 -42.66
N LYS A 172 -38.93 -15.68 -42.34
CA LYS A 172 -40.29 -15.93 -41.77
C LYS A 172 -40.60 -17.34 -41.24
N ASN A 173 -41.07 -17.42 -39.99
CA ASN A 173 -42.39 -17.92 -39.58
C ASN A 173 -42.53 -17.71 -38.05
N LYS A 174 -43.42 -16.82 -37.59
CA LYS A 174 -44.82 -17.08 -37.18
C LYS A 174 -44.97 -18.21 -36.15
N SER A 175 -45.50 -17.83 -34.98
CA SER A 175 -46.57 -18.48 -34.20
C SER A 175 -46.22 -19.04 -32.82
N PHE A 176 -46.83 -18.40 -31.79
CA PHE A 176 -47.61 -18.99 -30.67
C PHE A 176 -46.89 -19.96 -29.69
N LYS A 177 -47.18 -20.06 -28.39
CA LYS A 177 -48.11 -19.44 -27.44
C LYS A 177 -47.58 -19.77 -26.04
N ILE A 178 -48.01 -18.97 -25.08
CA ILE A 178 -47.94 -19.21 -23.64
C ILE A 178 -48.65 -20.53 -23.29
N ILE A 179 -48.02 -21.32 -22.41
CA ILE A 179 -48.71 -22.10 -21.37
C ILE A 179 -47.94 -21.87 -20.08
#